data_AF-A0A6P8IUC4-F1
#
_entry.id   AF-A0A6P8IUC4-F1
#
_cell.length_a   1.000
_cell.length_b   1.000
_cell.length_c   1.000
_cell.angle_alpha   90.00
_cell.angle_beta   90.00
_cell.angle_gamma   90.00
#
_symmetry.space_group_name_H-M   'P 1'
#
loop_
_entity.id
_entity.type
_entity.pdbx_description
1 polymer ?
#
loop_
_entity_poly.entity_id
_entity_poly.type
_entity_poly.pdbx_seq_one_letter_code
_entity_poly.pdbx_strand_id
1 'polypeptide(L)'
;MEGQTAMQSMKFQKLLSEIGRKIRPHDVEMFKYELRFKENIPSSLLDDIDSRERNSGLTFLKKLQKEGYLAEDNLELLKELLLAIERHDLLQELLKFEKKIKTSSDVEGAVARETEGGREKDNLDASLVL
;
A
#
# COMPACT_ATOMS: atom_id res chain seq x y z
N MET A 1 12.10 -13.55 13.90
CA MET A 1 10.92 -13.12 13.11
C MET A 1 10.24 -11.85 13.64
N GLU A 2 10.50 -11.39 14.87
CA GLU A 2 9.83 -10.18 15.43
C GLU A 2 10.22 -8.85 14.76
N GLY A 3 11.44 -8.74 14.21
CA GLY A 3 11.93 -7.50 13.59
C GLY A 3 11.28 -7.14 12.25
N GLN A 4 10.85 -8.15 11.47
CA GLN A 4 10.21 -7.91 10.17
C GLN A 4 8.78 -7.39 10.33
N THR A 5 8.00 -7.97 11.25
CA THR A 5 6.62 -7.54 11.56
C THR A 5 6.57 -6.11 12.11
N ALA A 6 7.50 -5.75 13.00
CA ALA A 6 7.55 -4.40 13.56
C ALA A 6 7.90 -3.35 12.50
N MET A 7 8.83 -3.66 11.59
CA MET A 7 9.21 -2.75 10.51
C MET A 7 8.07 -2.52 9.52
N GLN A 8 7.29 -3.55 9.22
CA GLN A 8 6.13 -3.45 8.32
C GLN A 8 5.01 -2.60 8.93
N SER A 9 4.68 -2.84 10.20
CA SER A 9 3.73 -2.01 10.95
C SER A 9 4.12 -0.52 10.96
N MET A 10 5.41 -0.20 11.16
CA MET A 10 5.90 1.19 11.08
C MET A 10 5.73 1.81 9.68
N LYS A 11 6.00 1.04 8.62
CA LYS A 11 5.82 1.50 7.23
C LYS A 11 4.35 1.76 6.93
N PHE A 12 3.45 0.88 7.38
CA PHE A 12 2.01 1.06 7.25
C PHE A 12 1.51 2.31 7.99
N GLN A 13 1.93 2.50 9.25
CA GLN A 13 1.56 3.70 10.03
C GLN A 13 2.07 4.99 9.39
N LYS A 14 3.26 4.95 8.78
CA LYS A 14 3.79 6.08 8.02
C LYS A 14 2.94 6.38 6.79
N LEU A 15 2.54 5.36 6.02
CA LEU A 15 1.66 5.54 4.86
C LEU A 15 0.32 6.15 5.26
N LEU A 16 -0.36 5.60 6.28
CA LEU A 16 -1.63 6.13 6.76
C LEU A 16 -1.49 7.59 7.19
N SER A 17 -0.36 7.95 7.82
CA SER A 17 -0.07 9.33 8.20
C SER A 17 0.12 10.25 7.00
N GLU A 18 0.81 9.79 5.95
CA GLU A 18 1.05 10.55 4.72
C GLU A 18 -0.24 10.78 3.93
N ILE A 19 -1.02 9.71 3.70
CA ILE A 19 -2.33 9.79 3.01
C ILE A 19 -3.30 10.63 3.85
N GLY A 20 -3.41 10.34 5.15
CA GLY A 20 -4.33 11.02 6.07
C GLY A 20 -4.14 12.54 6.14
N ARG A 21 -2.88 13.02 6.01
CA ARG A 21 -2.58 14.46 5.97
C ARG A 21 -2.97 15.14 4.65
N LYS A 22 -3.13 14.38 3.56
CA LYS A 22 -3.51 14.87 2.23
C LYS A 22 -5.02 14.77 1.97
N ILE A 23 -5.77 14.10 2.84
CA ILE A 23 -7.23 14.06 2.83
C ILE A 23 -7.74 15.40 3.36
N ARG A 24 -8.56 16.08 2.55
CA ARG A 24 -9.13 17.39 2.88
C ARG A 24 -10.44 17.21 3.68
N PRO A 25 -10.90 18.24 4.40
CA PRO A 25 -12.19 18.21 5.08
C PRO A 25 -13.36 17.74 4.20
N HIS A 26 -13.43 18.22 2.96
CA HIS A 26 -14.47 17.81 2.02
C HIS A 26 -14.38 16.31 1.67
N ASP A 27 -13.18 15.79 1.49
CA ASP A 27 -12.96 14.37 1.21
C ASP A 27 -13.44 13.51 2.39
N VAL A 28 -13.23 13.96 3.64
CA VAL A 28 -13.75 13.28 4.85
C VAL A 28 -15.27 13.20 4.83
N GLU A 29 -15.96 14.29 4.50
CA GLU A 29 -17.43 14.28 4.41
C GLU A 29 -17.93 13.34 3.31
N MET A 30 -17.26 13.32 2.15
CA MET A 30 -17.57 12.38 1.08
C MET A 30 -17.32 10.93 1.50
N PHE A 31 -16.24 10.63 2.22
CA PHE A 31 -16.03 9.29 2.77
C PHE A 31 -17.10 8.88 3.76
N LYS A 32 -17.52 9.77 4.65
CA LYS A 32 -18.62 9.49 5.59
C LYS A 32 -19.91 9.17 4.84
N TYR A 33 -20.19 9.90 3.75
CA TYR A 33 -21.32 9.61 2.87
C TYR A 33 -21.19 8.19 2.29
N GLU A 34 -20.08 7.89 1.61
CA GLU A 34 -19.86 6.57 0.99
C GLU A 34 -20.00 5.41 2.00
N LEU A 35 -19.42 5.53 3.20
CA LEU A 35 -19.49 4.49 4.23
C LEU A 35 -20.90 4.26 4.79
N ARG A 36 -21.72 5.32 4.88
CA ARG A 36 -23.12 5.19 5.32
C ARG A 36 -23.95 4.45 4.29
N PHE A 37 -23.76 4.77 3.01
CA PHE A 37 -24.62 4.31 1.93
C PHE A 37 -24.20 2.96 1.34
N LYS A 38 -22.89 2.67 1.26
CA LYS A 38 -22.39 1.43 0.66
C LYS A 38 -22.13 0.35 1.70
N GLU A 39 -21.44 0.70 2.78
CA GLU A 39 -20.94 -0.28 3.75
C GLU A 39 -21.87 -0.45 4.97
N ASN A 40 -22.96 0.33 5.06
CA ASN A 40 -23.87 0.37 6.21
C ASN A 40 -23.13 0.57 7.55
N ILE A 41 -22.02 1.31 7.56
CA ILE A 41 -21.28 1.60 8.78
C ILE A 41 -22.13 2.54 9.66
N PRO A 42 -22.27 2.25 10.98
CA PRO A 42 -23.08 3.07 11.87
C PRO A 42 -22.64 4.53 11.88
N SER A 43 -23.59 5.46 11.73
CA SER A 43 -23.31 6.90 11.79
C SER A 43 -22.58 7.31 13.07
N SER A 44 -22.89 6.67 14.20
CA SER A 44 -22.25 6.91 15.49
C SER A 44 -20.73 6.70 15.48
N LEU A 45 -20.21 5.87 14.57
CA LEU A 45 -18.77 5.65 14.42
C LEU A 45 -18.09 6.82 13.69
N LEU A 46 -18.84 7.48 12.81
CA LEU A 46 -18.37 8.51 11.89
C LEU A 46 -18.66 9.93 12.38
N ASP A 47 -19.70 10.11 13.19
CA ASP A 47 -20.18 11.40 13.70
C ASP A 47 -19.19 12.04 14.70
N ASP A 48 -18.38 11.22 15.38
CA ASP A 48 -17.34 11.69 16.31
C ASP A 48 -16.18 12.42 15.61
N ILE A 49 -16.08 12.33 14.28
CA ILE A 49 -14.99 12.92 13.51
C ILE A 49 -15.43 14.29 13.00
N ASP A 50 -14.89 15.38 13.56
CA ASP A 50 -15.09 16.71 12.99
C ASP A 50 -14.20 16.87 11.74
N SER A 51 -14.81 17.05 10.56
CA SER A 51 -14.06 17.26 9.32
C SER A 51 -13.29 18.58 9.30
N ARG A 52 -13.69 19.57 10.11
CA ARG A 52 -13.05 20.88 10.22
C ARG A 52 -11.80 20.86 11.08
N GLU A 53 -11.61 19.81 11.87
CA GLU A 53 -10.41 19.66 12.68
C GLU A 53 -9.16 19.51 11.83
N ARG A 54 -8.05 20.00 12.38
CA ARG A 54 -6.73 19.85 11.77
C ARG A 54 -6.39 18.36 11.71
N ASN A 55 -6.07 17.88 10.51
CA ASN A 55 -5.78 16.46 10.23
C ASN A 55 -6.99 15.52 10.40
N SER A 56 -8.21 16.01 10.21
CA SER A 56 -9.44 15.20 10.23
C SER A 56 -9.35 13.93 9.36
N GLY A 57 -8.67 14.00 8.22
CA GLY A 57 -8.38 12.84 7.39
C GLY A 57 -7.53 11.76 8.07
N LEU A 58 -6.50 12.13 8.82
CA LEU A 58 -5.70 11.17 9.59
C LEU A 58 -6.50 10.61 10.76
N THR A 59 -7.26 11.46 11.46
CA THR A 59 -8.17 11.03 12.53
C THR A 59 -9.18 9.99 12.00
N PHE A 60 -9.74 10.25 10.83
CA PHE A 60 -10.65 9.33 10.14
C PHE A 60 -10.00 7.98 9.84
N LEU A 61 -8.82 7.94 9.22
CA LEU A 61 -8.13 6.68 8.92
C LEU A 61 -7.77 5.90 10.19
N LYS A 62 -7.33 6.59 11.25
CA LYS A 62 -7.04 5.95 12.55
C LYS A 62 -8.28 5.38 13.20
N LYS A 63 -9.43 6.04 13.07
CA LYS A 63 -10.71 5.53 13.58
C LYS A 63 -11.09 4.25 12.83
N LEU A 64 -11.05 4.25 11.50
CA LEU A 64 -11.29 3.03 10.71
C LEU A 64 -10.34 1.89 11.09
N GLN A 65 -9.06 2.20 11.31
CA GLN A 65 -8.09 1.21 11.76
C GLN A 65 -8.44 0.65 13.15
N LYS A 66 -8.77 1.51 14.11
CA LYS A 66 -9.12 1.12 15.48
C LYS A 66 -10.35 0.21 15.52
N GLU A 67 -11.30 0.47 14.64
CA GLU A 67 -12.57 -0.26 14.53
C GLU A 67 -12.45 -1.51 13.63
N GLY A 68 -11.26 -1.80 13.08
CA GLY A 68 -10.97 -3.01 12.32
C GLY A 68 -11.32 -2.96 10.83
N TYR A 69 -11.78 -1.82 10.31
CA TYR A 69 -12.11 -1.64 8.89
C TYR A 69 -10.89 -1.41 7.99
N LEU A 70 -9.74 -1.09 8.61
CA LEU A 70 -8.50 -0.83 7.90
C LEU A 70 -7.35 -1.54 8.59
N ALA A 71 -6.61 -2.35 7.86
CA ALA A 71 -5.44 -3.05 8.36
C ALA A 71 -4.34 -3.08 7.29
N GLU A 72 -3.13 -3.46 7.67
CA GLU A 72 -2.00 -3.51 6.72
C GLU A 72 -2.25 -4.52 5.59
N ASP A 73 -2.87 -5.65 5.91
CA ASP A 73 -3.28 -6.71 5.01
C ASP A 73 -4.67 -6.49 4.40
N ASN A 74 -5.40 -5.47 4.87
CA ASN A 74 -6.73 -5.13 4.38
C ASN A 74 -6.85 -3.63 4.09
N LEU A 75 -6.46 -3.24 2.88
CA LEU A 75 -6.53 -1.87 2.37
C LEU A 75 -7.67 -1.65 1.37
N GLU A 76 -8.49 -2.67 1.12
CA GLU A 76 -9.47 -2.65 0.03
C GLU A 76 -10.52 -1.56 0.22
N LEU A 77 -11.05 -1.44 1.45
CA LEU A 77 -11.99 -0.37 1.79
C LEU A 77 -11.41 1.03 1.50
N LEU A 78 -10.14 1.25 1.85
CA LEU A 78 -9.51 2.55 1.58
C LEU A 78 -9.35 2.80 0.07
N LYS A 79 -9.07 1.77 -0.73
CA LYS A 79 -9.01 1.92 -2.19
C LYS A 79 -10.37 2.27 -2.76
N GLU A 80 -11.41 1.55 -2.35
CA GLU A 80 -12.78 1.79 -2.82
C GLU A 80 -13.25 3.20 -2.46
N LEU A 81 -12.97 3.65 -1.24
CA LEU A 81 -13.26 5.02 -0.82
C LEU A 81 -12.51 6.05 -1.68
N LEU A 82 -11.20 5.89 -1.86
CA LEU A 82 -10.40 6.80 -2.67
C LEU A 82 -10.83 6.82 -4.14
N LEU A 83 -11.26 5.67 -4.66
CA LEU A 83 -11.81 5.55 -6.00
C LEU A 83 -13.17 6.24 -6.12
N ALA A 84 -14.06 6.04 -5.14
CA ALA A 84 -15.42 6.59 -5.14
C ALA A 84 -15.44 8.13 -5.11
N ILE A 85 -14.46 8.76 -4.45
CA ILE A 85 -14.34 10.23 -4.40
C ILE A 85 -13.32 10.78 -5.41
N GLU A 86 -12.86 9.97 -6.35
CA GLU A 86 -11.94 10.33 -7.43
C GLU A 86 -10.58 10.89 -6.96
N ARG A 87 -10.13 10.53 -5.74
CA ARG A 87 -8.78 10.84 -5.23
C ARG A 87 -7.74 9.88 -5.78
N HIS A 88 -7.62 9.85 -7.11
CA HIS A 88 -6.69 8.98 -7.83
C HIS A 88 -5.22 9.21 -7.46
N ASP A 89 -4.85 10.44 -7.08
CA ASP A 89 -3.52 10.78 -6.59
C ASP A 89 -3.14 9.95 -5.37
N LEU A 90 -4.03 9.87 -4.37
CA LEU A 90 -3.82 9.09 -3.16
C LEU A 90 -3.96 7.59 -3.40
N LEU A 91 -4.87 7.18 -4.29
CA LEU A 91 -5.01 5.78 -4.68
C LEU A 91 -3.70 5.25 -5.28
N GLN A 92 -3.03 6.04 -6.13
CA GLN A 92 -1.73 5.66 -6.68
C GLN A 92 -0.63 5.54 -5.62
N GLU A 93 -0.65 6.39 -4.58
CA GLU A 93 0.28 6.27 -3.45
C GLU A 93 0.06 4.97 -2.67
N LEU A 94 -1.21 4.62 -2.41
CA LEU A 94 -1.60 3.38 -1.74
C LEU A 94 -1.19 2.13 -2.53
N LEU A 95 -1.44 2.11 -3.85
CA LEU A 95 -1.07 0.99 -4.72
C LEU A 95 0.45 0.80 -4.84
N LYS A 96 1.22 1.90 -4.83
CA LYS A 96 2.69 1.83 -4.81
C LYS A 96 3.21 1.20 -3.53
N PHE A 97 2.55 1.44 -2.40
CA PHE A 97 2.89 0.82 -1.13
C PHE A 97 2.64 -0.69 -1.14
N GLU A 98 1.47 -1.13 -1.59
CA GLU A 98 1.15 -2.56 -1.69
C GLU A 98 2.14 -3.31 -2.58
N LYS A 99 2.50 -2.72 -3.72
CA LYS A 99 3.51 -3.31 -4.61
C LYS A 99 4.86 -3.48 -3.90
N LYS A 100 5.31 -2.49 -3.13
CA LYS A 100 6.57 -2.54 -2.38
C LYS A 100 6.56 -3.62 -1.30
N ILE A 101 5.43 -3.85 -0.63
CA ILE A 101 5.30 -4.94 0.35
C ILE A 101 5.40 -6.29 -0.36
N LYS A 102 4.61 -6.51 -1.42
CA LYS A 102 4.61 -7.77 -2.18
C LYS A 102 5.99 -8.09 -2.75
N THR A 103 6.66 -7.13 -3.37
CA THR A 103 8.02 -7.36 -3.88
C THR A 103 9.02 -7.68 -2.78
N SER A 104 8.83 -7.24 -1.53
CA SER A 104 9.74 -7.54 -0.43
C SER A 104 9.53 -8.94 0.17
N SER A 105 8.35 -9.55 -0.01
CA SER A 105 8.09 -10.94 0.37
C SER A 105 8.56 -11.96 -0.68
N ASP A 106 8.67 -11.55 -1.95
CA ASP A 106 9.09 -12.44 -3.04
C ASP A 106 10.62 -12.57 -3.22
N VAL A 107 11.44 -11.69 -2.64
CA VAL A 107 12.91 -11.74 -2.85
C VAL A 107 13.64 -12.80 -2.01
N GLU A 108 12.98 -13.44 -1.05
CA GLU A 108 13.61 -14.53 -0.27
C GLU A 108 13.61 -15.88 -1.01
N GLY A 109 13.00 -15.95 -2.20
CA GLY A 109 12.96 -17.16 -3.04
C GLY A 109 13.91 -17.20 -4.24
N ALA A 110 14.62 -16.11 -4.55
CA ALA A 110 15.39 -15.99 -5.80
C ALA A 110 16.93 -16.04 -5.62
N VAL A 111 17.42 -16.58 -4.50
CA VAL A 111 18.85 -16.86 -4.29
C VAL A 111 19.12 -18.36 -4.39
N ALA A 112 18.81 -18.95 -5.53
CA ALA A 112 19.40 -20.23 -5.92
C ALA A 112 19.36 -20.37 -7.45
N ARG A 113 20.54 -20.60 -8.03
CA ARG A 113 20.84 -20.87 -9.45
C ARG A 113 21.01 -19.58 -10.25
N GLU A 114 22.16 -19.25 -10.84
CA GLU A 114 23.21 -20.10 -11.39
C GLU A 114 24.58 -19.42 -11.23
N THR A 115 25.43 -20.00 -10.38
CA THR A 115 26.88 -19.89 -10.50
C THR A 115 27.36 -21.18 -11.17
N GLU A 116 27.79 -21.09 -12.43
CA GLU A 116 28.63 -22.03 -13.21
C GLU A 116 28.15 -21.98 -14.67
N GLY A 117 28.96 -21.65 -15.70
CA GLY A 117 30.38 -21.46 -15.75
C GLY A 117 30.75 -20.55 -16.93
N GLY A 118 31.74 -19.69 -16.71
CA GLY A 118 32.41 -18.98 -17.79
C GLY A 118 33.39 -19.89 -18.52
N ARG A 119 33.55 -19.67 -19.82
CA ARG A 119 34.77 -19.10 -20.41
C ARG A 119 34.72 -19.27 -21.93
N GLU A 120 34.47 -18.14 -22.57
CA GLU A 120 35.05 -17.74 -23.84
C GLU A 120 36.57 -18.02 -23.87
N LYS A 121 37.07 -18.64 -24.95
CA LYS A 121 38.17 -18.08 -25.78
C LYS A 121 38.66 -19.01 -26.90
N ASP A 122 38.83 -18.38 -28.06
CA ASP A 122 39.92 -18.51 -29.03
C ASP A 122 40.06 -19.78 -29.89
N ASN A 123 39.63 -19.62 -31.15
CA ASN A 123 40.45 -19.52 -32.37
C ASN A 123 41.52 -20.60 -32.69
N LEU A 124 41.56 -20.91 -34.01
CA LEU A 124 42.56 -21.64 -34.81
C LEU A 124 42.40 -23.18 -34.88
N ASP A 125 41.93 -23.68 -36.02
CA ASP A 125 42.87 -24.29 -36.97
C ASP A 125 42.32 -24.25 -38.41
N ALA A 126 43.20 -23.80 -39.31
CA ALA A 126 43.01 -23.79 -40.75
C ALA A 126 43.77 -24.97 -41.35
N SER A 127 43.07 -25.85 -42.07
CA SER A 127 43.61 -26.77 -43.09
C SER A 127 42.48 -27.70 -43.53
N LEU A 128 42.35 -28.16 -44.76
CA LEU A 128 43.03 -27.96 -46.03
C LEU A 128 42.16 -28.75 -47.03
N VAL A 129 41.95 -28.18 -48.21
CA VAL A 129 41.75 -28.83 -49.51
C VAL A 129 41.67 -30.37 -49.50
N LEU A 130 40.58 -30.91 -50.06
CA LEU A 130 40.59 -31.84 -51.21
C LEU A 130 39.20 -31.87 -51.87
#